data_AF-P75075-F1
#
_entry.id   AF-P75075-F1
#
_cell.length_a   1.000
_cell.length_b   1.000
_cell.length_c   1.000
_cell.angle_alpha   90.00
_cell.angle_beta   90.00
_cell.angle_gamma   90.00
#
_symmetry.space_group_name_H-M   'P 1'
#
loop_
_entity.id
_entity.type
_entity.pdbx_description
1 polymer ?
#
loop_
_entity_poly.entity_id
_entity_poly.type
_entity_poly.pdbx_seq_one_letter_code
_entity_poly.pdbx_strand_id
1 'polypeptide(L)'
;MTKLPKLLLGLTFSVSLIPFSSLLITSTDVNKQPVPTALQRTGASAIHEGSFQTITLGQSLMEQIEQLQQFTPAQRFTQFKKKFPNQKLLSQSELSPVDVYNFLSGWQDALVSFLDRVIKLQGKVKEANEIFNPNVGDQIVLPKKENPNVLEVLGEYNGFGFFPTLGKNGLNLPQQIFENFTDFKVESYQINDFKVSLVGERDIIKNDKVRFSYAVQIPLNLELLVNNQKVTFNITVDLRTNNFSTQETFNDLFNNGTAPTNWQFFSRIKVNKLHYDQTDATHLANTLLQDQFNALNLDLQKSIYDLNLDDLEERFEEEYAKPLREKRTQQKKEWEEE
;
A
#
# COMPACT_ATOMS: atom_id res chain seq x y z
N MET A 1 -31.65 -33.10 -5.11
CA MET A 1 -31.10 -34.30 -4.44
C MET A 1 -29.60 -34.11 -4.20
N THR A 2 -29.13 -34.40 -2.98
CA THR A 2 -27.78 -34.87 -2.56
C THR A 2 -26.50 -34.04 -2.82
N LYS A 3 -26.09 -33.33 -1.74
CA LYS A 3 -24.79 -33.25 -1.03
C LYS A 3 -23.45 -33.42 -1.78
N LEU A 4 -22.62 -32.38 -1.66
CA LEU A 4 -21.17 -32.34 -1.90
C LEU A 4 -20.38 -33.32 -1.01
N PRO A 5 -19.32 -33.97 -1.54
CA PRO A 5 -18.36 -34.73 -0.76
C PRO A 5 -17.14 -33.90 -0.32
N LYS A 6 -16.66 -34.28 0.87
CA LYS A 6 -15.51 -33.79 1.64
C LYS A 6 -14.18 -33.91 0.88
N LEU A 7 -13.34 -32.88 0.98
CA LEU A 7 -11.89 -32.97 0.78
C LEU A 7 -11.23 -32.49 2.08
N LEU A 8 -10.68 -33.45 2.83
CA LEU A 8 -9.96 -33.28 4.09
C LEU A 8 -8.52 -33.77 3.90
N LEU A 9 -7.59 -32.95 4.40
CA LEU A 9 -6.31 -33.28 5.07
C LEU A 9 -5.19 -33.98 4.28
N GLY A 10 -4.04 -33.30 4.25
CA GLY A 10 -2.74 -33.86 3.89
C GLY A 10 -1.57 -32.88 4.05
N LEU A 11 -1.42 -32.24 5.21
CA LEU A 11 -0.23 -31.47 5.60
C LEU A 11 0.79 -32.41 6.25
N THR A 12 1.93 -32.64 5.58
CA THR A 12 3.13 -33.20 6.23
C THR A 12 4.34 -32.33 5.91
N PHE A 13 4.82 -31.62 6.93
CA PHE A 13 6.12 -30.96 7.02
C PHE A 13 7.24 -31.99 7.23
N SER A 14 8.43 -31.82 6.62
CA SER A 14 9.73 -31.82 7.35
C SER A 14 10.91 -31.24 6.52
N VAL A 15 11.42 -30.09 7.00
CA VAL A 15 12.84 -29.72 7.28
C VAL A 15 13.92 -29.84 6.18
N SER A 16 14.40 -28.65 5.82
CA SER A 16 15.66 -28.33 5.14
C SER A 16 16.84 -28.21 6.14
N LEU A 17 17.99 -28.79 5.77
CA LEU A 17 19.29 -28.71 6.47
C LEU A 17 20.42 -28.86 5.43
N ILE A 18 21.07 -27.77 5.00
CA ILE A 18 22.45 -27.83 4.44
C ILE A 18 23.20 -26.53 4.80
N PRO A 19 24.37 -26.62 5.46
CA PRO A 19 25.19 -25.47 5.87
C PRO A 19 26.36 -25.16 4.93
N PHE A 20 26.86 -23.93 5.11
CA PHE A 20 28.10 -23.30 4.65
C PHE A 20 29.35 -24.19 4.58
N SER A 21 30.16 -24.03 3.53
CA SER A 21 31.58 -23.62 3.64
C SER A 21 32.34 -23.54 2.31
N SER A 22 33.29 -22.59 2.29
CA SER A 22 34.57 -22.53 1.55
C SER A 22 34.60 -22.29 0.03
N LEU A 23 35.06 -21.09 -0.33
CA LEU A 23 35.84 -20.85 -1.54
C LEU A 23 37.25 -20.44 -1.10
N LEU A 24 38.15 -21.43 -1.14
CA LEU A 24 39.58 -21.31 -0.91
C LEU A 24 40.23 -20.57 -2.09
N ILE A 25 41.11 -19.63 -1.74
CA ILE A 25 42.07 -18.98 -2.65
C ILE A 25 43.20 -19.98 -2.92
N THR A 26 43.48 -20.24 -4.19
CA THR A 26 44.59 -21.09 -4.62
C THR A 26 45.48 -20.36 -5.62
N SER A 27 46.78 -20.48 -5.34
CA SER A 27 47.90 -20.73 -6.26
C SER A 27 48.49 -19.61 -7.14
N THR A 28 49.83 -19.59 -7.05
CA THR A 28 50.85 -19.52 -8.12
C THR A 28 51.45 -18.16 -8.55
N ASP A 29 52.63 -17.90 -7.99
CA ASP A 29 53.94 -17.99 -8.68
C ASP A 29 54.63 -16.74 -9.28
N VAL A 30 55.96 -16.75 -9.10
CA VAL A 30 57.03 -16.03 -9.84
C VAL A 30 57.40 -14.57 -9.48
N ASN A 31 58.50 -14.47 -8.71
CA ASN A 31 59.70 -13.64 -8.92
C ASN A 31 59.65 -12.43 -9.89
N LYS A 32 59.88 -11.24 -9.33
CA LYS A 32 60.91 -10.26 -9.77
C LYS A 32 61.06 -9.14 -8.74
N GLN A 33 62.32 -8.92 -8.32
CA GLN A 33 62.88 -7.69 -7.71
C GLN A 33 62.50 -6.41 -8.51
N PRO A 34 62.75 -5.14 -8.07
CA PRO A 34 63.75 -4.66 -7.08
C PRO A 34 63.37 -3.45 -6.14
N VAL A 35 64.07 -3.35 -4.98
CA VAL A 35 64.89 -2.19 -4.44
C VAL A 35 64.25 -0.77 -4.30
N PRO A 36 64.58 0.09 -3.28
CA PRO A 36 64.88 -0.13 -1.85
C PRO A 36 64.22 0.88 -0.86
N THR A 37 63.98 0.39 0.36
CA THR A 37 64.46 0.93 1.66
C THR A 37 64.31 2.42 2.03
N ALA A 38 63.36 2.64 2.95
CA ALA A 38 63.47 3.39 4.21
C ALA A 38 63.72 4.91 4.21
N LEU A 39 62.69 5.63 4.70
CA LEU A 39 62.67 6.72 5.70
C LEU A 39 61.21 7.24 5.63
N GLN A 40 60.35 7.33 6.65
CA GLN A 40 60.42 7.17 8.10
C GLN A 40 59.00 6.84 8.58
N ARG A 41 58.89 5.83 9.44
CA ARG A 41 57.70 5.61 10.28
C ARG A 41 57.56 6.78 11.25
N THR A 42 56.62 7.68 10.99
CA THR A 42 55.88 8.40 12.03
C THR A 42 54.43 8.45 11.59
N GLY A 43 53.64 7.44 11.99
CA GLY A 43 52.25 7.33 11.52
C GLY A 43 51.59 6.01 11.90
N ALA A 44 51.56 5.71 13.19
CA ALA A 44 50.67 4.75 13.86
C ALA A 44 51.15 4.76 15.33
N SER A 45 50.39 5.19 16.33
CA SER A 45 49.01 4.81 16.56
C SER A 45 48.38 5.82 17.52
N ALA A 46 47.54 6.72 17.00
CA ALA A 46 46.46 7.29 17.81
C ALA A 46 45.33 6.26 17.84
N ILE A 47 45.54 5.16 18.57
CA ILE A 47 44.46 4.26 18.98
C ILE A 47 43.92 4.88 20.26
N HIS A 48 42.96 5.80 20.14
CA HIS A 48 41.88 6.08 21.09
C HIS A 48 41.05 7.25 20.56
N GLU A 49 39.73 7.19 20.79
CA GLU A 49 38.68 8.15 20.40
C GLU A 49 37.95 7.95 19.06
N GLY A 50 38.02 6.76 18.46
CA GLY A 50 37.12 6.36 17.36
C GLY A 50 35.87 5.58 17.78
N SER A 51 35.78 5.12 19.03
CA SER A 51 34.76 4.13 19.46
C SER A 51 33.48 4.72 20.05
N PHE A 52 33.22 6.03 19.91
CA PHE A 52 32.06 6.66 20.55
C PHE A 52 31.10 7.43 19.61
N GLN A 53 31.24 7.32 18.28
CA GLN A 53 30.33 8.00 17.35
C GLN A 53 29.78 7.15 16.19
N THR A 54 29.87 5.82 16.26
CA THR A 54 28.77 4.99 15.72
C THR A 54 27.62 5.04 16.71
N ILE A 55 27.06 6.24 16.96
CA ILE A 55 25.64 6.32 17.30
C ILE A 55 24.96 5.70 16.11
N THR A 56 24.58 4.43 16.27
CA THR A 56 23.94 3.64 15.23
C THR A 56 22.84 4.51 14.62
N LEU A 57 22.83 4.66 13.29
CA LEU A 57 21.76 5.36 12.56
C LEU A 57 20.39 5.02 13.18
N GLY A 58 20.22 3.75 13.56
CA GLY A 58 19.09 3.22 14.30
C GLY A 58 18.68 3.93 15.60
N GLN A 59 19.58 4.11 16.58
CA GLN A 59 19.19 4.69 17.87
C GLN A 59 18.73 6.15 17.73
N SER A 60 19.54 6.99 17.08
CA SER A 60 19.19 8.40 16.85
C SER A 60 17.94 8.56 16.00
N LEU A 61 17.71 7.67 15.04
CA LEU A 61 16.52 7.69 14.20
C LEU A 61 15.28 7.27 14.97
N MET A 62 15.34 6.21 15.78
CA MET A 62 14.21 5.77 16.60
C MET A 62 13.78 6.86 17.58
N GLU A 63 14.72 7.56 18.22
CA GLU A 63 14.43 8.69 19.12
C GLU A 63 13.75 9.85 18.38
N GLN A 64 14.26 10.23 17.20
CA GLN A 64 13.62 11.26 16.36
C GLN A 64 12.19 10.88 15.96
N ILE A 65 11.97 9.62 15.58
CA ILE A 65 10.66 9.12 15.18
C ILE A 65 9.71 9.07 16.38
N GLU A 66 10.19 8.69 17.57
CA GLU A 66 9.41 8.69 18.81
C GLU A 66 8.93 10.10 19.19
N GLN A 67 9.79 11.11 19.04
CA GLN A 67 9.38 12.51 19.24
C GLN A 67 8.30 12.93 18.22
N LEU A 68 8.42 12.49 16.96
CA LEU A 68 7.46 12.81 15.92
C LEU A 68 6.11 12.10 16.08
N GLN A 69 6.01 11.04 16.88
CA GLN A 69 4.75 10.37 17.19
C GLN A 69 3.79 11.24 18.03
N GLN A 70 4.29 12.30 18.66
CA GLN A 70 3.46 13.26 19.39
C GLN A 70 2.57 14.11 18.46
N PHE A 71 2.94 14.23 17.18
CA PHE A 71 2.14 14.92 16.17
C PHE A 71 1.11 13.97 15.54
N THR A 72 0.01 14.50 15.01
CA THR A 72 -0.91 13.69 14.20
C THR A 72 -0.29 13.40 12.82
N PRO A 73 -0.75 12.36 12.10
CA PRO A 73 -0.27 12.09 10.74
C PRO A 73 -0.46 13.30 9.80
N ALA A 74 -1.61 13.99 9.87
CA ALA A 74 -1.88 15.21 9.11
C ALA A 74 -0.87 16.34 9.42
N GLN A 75 -0.50 16.53 10.70
CA GLN A 75 0.52 17.52 11.09
C GLN A 75 1.90 17.17 10.52
N ARG A 76 2.29 15.89 10.58
CA ARG A 76 3.55 15.42 10.00
C ARG A 76 3.59 15.60 8.48
N PHE A 77 2.51 15.25 7.79
CA PHE A 77 2.44 15.45 6.35
C PHE A 77 2.43 16.93 5.96
N THR A 78 1.79 17.79 6.76
CA THR A 78 1.88 19.24 6.59
C THR A 78 3.32 19.74 6.70
N GLN A 79 4.12 19.21 7.64
CA GLN A 79 5.55 19.54 7.73
C GLN A 79 6.32 19.07 6.50
N PHE A 80 6.02 17.86 5.99
CA PHE A 80 6.59 17.37 4.74
C PHE A 80 6.28 18.30 3.55
N LYS A 81 5.01 18.68 3.35
CA LYS A 81 4.59 19.60 2.27
C LYS A 81 5.20 21.00 2.44
N LYS A 82 5.47 21.47 3.66
CA LYS A 82 6.20 22.74 3.86
C LYS A 82 7.64 22.65 3.37
N LYS A 83 8.32 21.53 3.60
CA LYS A 83 9.70 21.31 3.14
C LYS A 83 9.77 21.03 1.63
N PHE A 84 8.81 20.28 1.11
CA PHE A 84 8.66 19.95 -0.31
C PHE A 84 7.30 20.45 -0.81
N PRO A 85 7.16 21.74 -1.16
CA PRO A 85 5.86 22.33 -1.53
C PRO A 85 5.40 21.99 -2.94
N ASN A 86 6.30 21.56 -3.82
CA ASN A 86 5.95 21.15 -5.18
C ASN A 86 6.80 19.96 -5.64
N GLN A 87 6.29 19.28 -6.67
CA GLN A 87 6.92 18.07 -7.23
C GLN A 87 8.34 18.32 -7.75
N LYS A 88 8.61 19.50 -8.32
CA LYS A 88 9.94 19.85 -8.83
C LYS A 88 10.98 19.87 -7.71
N LEU A 89 10.65 20.44 -6.54
CA LEU A 89 11.57 20.41 -5.42
C LEU A 89 11.74 19.00 -4.86
N LEU A 90 10.64 18.24 -4.76
CA LEU A 90 10.68 16.85 -4.31
C LEU A 90 11.58 15.97 -5.19
N SER A 91 11.47 16.09 -6.52
CA SER A 91 12.27 15.29 -7.47
C SER A 91 13.75 15.68 -7.54
N GLN A 92 14.12 16.85 -7.02
CA GLN A 92 15.49 17.37 -7.01
C GLN A 92 16.16 17.25 -5.63
N SER A 93 15.46 16.71 -4.64
CA SER A 93 15.92 16.63 -3.26
C SER A 93 16.22 15.20 -2.84
N GLU A 94 17.18 15.04 -1.91
CA GLU A 94 17.32 13.81 -1.15
C GLU A 94 16.39 13.85 0.07
N LEU A 95 15.55 12.84 0.21
CA LEU A 95 14.74 12.63 1.39
C LEU A 95 15.61 12.12 2.52
N SER A 96 15.47 12.68 3.71
CA SER A 96 16.00 12.08 4.94
C SER A 96 15.04 10.99 5.46
N PRO A 97 15.49 10.12 6.38
CA PRO A 97 14.61 9.15 7.04
C PRO A 97 13.34 9.78 7.67
N VAL A 98 13.48 10.96 8.29
CA VAL A 98 12.36 11.71 8.86
C VAL A 98 11.41 12.22 7.77
N ASP A 99 11.94 12.62 6.61
CA ASP A 99 11.09 13.06 5.49
C ASP A 99 10.24 11.91 4.96
N VAL A 100 10.82 10.71 4.83
CA VAL A 100 10.07 9.50 4.44
C VAL A 100 8.96 9.21 5.45
N TYR A 101 9.25 9.23 6.74
CA TYR A 101 8.23 9.01 7.79
C TYR A 101 7.07 10.02 7.72
N ASN A 102 7.39 11.30 7.54
CA ASN A 102 6.41 12.37 7.42
C ASN A 102 5.62 12.28 6.10
N PHE A 103 6.26 11.84 5.01
CA PHE A 103 5.59 11.63 3.73
C PHE A 103 4.54 10.52 3.82
N LEU A 104 4.93 9.36 4.35
CA LEU A 104 4.05 8.20 4.54
C LEU A 104 2.85 8.51 5.44
N SER A 105 2.98 9.48 6.34
CA SER A 105 1.88 9.95 7.19
C SER A 105 0.74 10.62 6.39
N GLY A 106 1.03 11.10 5.17
CA GLY A 106 0.04 11.71 4.28
C GLY A 106 -0.98 10.74 3.70
N TRP A 107 -0.73 9.42 3.79
CA TRP A 107 -1.70 8.43 3.33
C TRP A 107 -3.04 8.54 4.04
N GLN A 108 -3.08 8.93 5.32
CA GLN A 108 -4.33 9.06 6.05
C GLN A 108 -5.29 10.02 5.33
N ASP A 109 -4.85 11.25 5.09
CA ASP A 109 -5.67 12.29 4.47
C ASP A 109 -5.95 11.97 3.00
N ALA A 110 -4.99 11.35 2.29
CA ALA A 110 -5.18 10.91 0.91
C ALA A 110 -6.25 9.83 0.79
N LEU A 111 -6.26 8.85 1.70
CA LEU A 111 -7.26 7.78 1.75
C LEU A 111 -8.65 8.32 2.09
N VAL A 112 -8.75 9.22 3.07
CA VAL A 112 -10.01 9.90 3.40
C VAL A 112 -10.55 10.62 2.17
N SER A 113 -9.72 11.48 1.56
CA SER A 113 -10.12 12.28 0.39
C SER A 113 -10.55 11.40 -0.79
N PHE A 114 -9.83 10.30 -1.04
CA PHE A 114 -10.17 9.35 -2.09
C PHE A 114 -11.49 8.61 -1.81
N LEU A 115 -11.69 8.07 -0.60
CA LEU A 115 -12.89 7.33 -0.25
C LEU A 115 -14.14 8.24 -0.18
N ASP A 116 -13.99 9.49 0.29
CA ASP A 116 -15.05 10.50 0.20
C ASP A 116 -15.44 10.76 -1.26
N ARG A 117 -14.46 10.85 -2.16
CA ARG A 117 -14.72 11.02 -3.60
C ARG A 117 -15.43 9.81 -4.19
N VAL A 118 -15.05 8.59 -3.80
CA VAL A 118 -15.73 7.35 -4.20
C VAL A 118 -17.20 7.39 -3.78
N ILE A 119 -17.51 7.70 -2.51
CA ILE A 119 -18.89 7.79 -2.02
C ILE A 119 -19.68 8.87 -2.79
N LYS A 120 -19.09 10.05 -2.98
CA LYS A 120 -19.72 11.15 -3.73
C LYS A 120 -20.11 10.72 -5.14
N LEU A 121 -19.20 10.08 -5.87
CA LEU A 121 -19.45 9.66 -7.26
C LEU A 121 -20.42 8.48 -7.36
N GLN A 122 -20.41 7.56 -6.40
CA GLN A 122 -21.47 6.55 -6.26
C GLN A 122 -22.84 7.20 -6.04
N GLY A 123 -22.91 8.30 -5.28
CA GLY A 123 -24.11 9.12 -5.12
C GLY A 123 -24.68 9.58 -6.46
N LYS A 124 -23.83 10.07 -7.37
CA LYS A 124 -24.27 10.49 -8.71
C LYS A 124 -24.84 9.34 -9.56
N VAL A 125 -24.23 8.14 -9.47
CA VAL A 125 -24.75 6.93 -10.12
C VAL A 125 -26.13 6.54 -9.55
N LYS A 126 -26.29 6.65 -8.23
CA LYS A 126 -27.57 6.41 -7.55
C LYS A 126 -28.64 7.41 -8.01
N GLU A 127 -28.33 8.70 -8.01
CA GLU A 127 -29.23 9.76 -8.48
C GLU A 127 -29.67 9.54 -9.93
N ALA A 128 -28.75 9.12 -10.82
CA ALA A 128 -29.10 8.78 -12.19
C ALA A 128 -30.09 7.60 -12.25
N ASN A 129 -29.84 6.53 -11.47
CA ASN A 129 -30.72 5.36 -11.41
C ASN A 129 -32.08 5.65 -10.72
N GLU A 130 -32.18 6.69 -9.89
CA GLU A 130 -33.47 7.14 -9.32
C GLU A 130 -34.39 7.77 -10.37
N ILE A 131 -33.86 8.28 -11.49
CA ILE A 131 -34.68 8.83 -12.59
C ILE A 131 -35.57 7.74 -13.18
N PHE A 132 -34.96 6.59 -13.48
CA PHE A 132 -35.65 5.39 -13.97
C PHE A 132 -34.78 4.19 -13.64
N ASN A 133 -35.31 3.29 -12.83
CA ASN A 133 -34.60 2.06 -12.48
C ASN A 133 -35.20 0.90 -13.29
N PRO A 134 -34.50 0.38 -14.32
CA PRO A 134 -35.01 -0.78 -15.04
C PRO A 134 -34.95 -2.07 -14.21
N ASN A 135 -34.25 -2.07 -13.07
CA ASN A 135 -33.96 -3.26 -12.28
C ASN A 135 -34.97 -3.47 -11.14
N VAL A 136 -36.27 -3.31 -11.43
CA VAL A 136 -37.35 -3.58 -10.46
C VAL A 136 -37.64 -5.08 -10.46
N GLY A 137 -37.21 -5.79 -9.42
CA GLY A 137 -37.70 -7.13 -9.09
C GLY A 137 -36.71 -8.29 -9.32
N ASP A 138 -35.81 -8.20 -10.31
CA ASP A 138 -34.85 -9.27 -10.61
C ASP A 138 -33.41 -8.75 -10.63
N GLN A 139 -32.46 -9.55 -10.13
CA GLN A 139 -31.04 -9.20 -10.05
C GLN A 139 -30.38 -9.23 -11.44
N ILE A 140 -30.80 -8.38 -12.37
CA ILE A 140 -30.08 -8.25 -13.65
C ILE A 140 -28.72 -7.65 -13.32
N VAL A 141 -27.65 -8.39 -13.62
CA VAL A 141 -26.29 -7.86 -13.59
C VAL A 141 -26.22 -6.77 -14.65
N LEU A 142 -26.25 -5.51 -14.20
CA LEU A 142 -26.12 -4.37 -15.08
C LEU A 142 -24.68 -4.31 -15.65
N PRO A 143 -24.51 -3.84 -16.89
CA PRO A 143 -23.18 -3.66 -17.46
C PRO A 143 -22.38 -2.61 -16.68
N LYS A 144 -21.03 -2.69 -16.71
CA LYS A 144 -20.12 -1.74 -16.01
C LYS A 144 -20.45 -0.26 -16.28
N LYS A 145 -20.94 0.09 -17.47
CA LYS A 145 -21.34 1.47 -17.82
C LYS A 145 -22.59 1.98 -17.08
N GLU A 146 -23.45 1.08 -16.61
CA GLU A 146 -24.67 1.44 -15.87
C GLU A 146 -24.53 1.24 -14.36
N ASN A 147 -23.56 0.42 -13.95
CA ASN A 147 -23.28 0.15 -12.55
C ASN A 147 -21.76 -0.01 -12.35
N PRO A 148 -20.99 1.10 -12.43
CA PRO A 148 -19.54 1.04 -12.26
C PRO A 148 -19.15 0.81 -10.81
N ASN A 149 -18.15 -0.04 -10.57
CA ASN A 149 -17.41 -0.04 -9.31
C ASN A 149 -16.51 1.21 -9.28
N VAL A 150 -16.98 2.24 -8.60
CA VAL A 150 -16.31 3.55 -8.58
C VAL A 150 -14.89 3.46 -8.02
N LEU A 151 -14.66 2.66 -6.98
CA LEU A 151 -13.33 2.47 -6.40
C LEU A 151 -12.35 1.90 -7.43
N GLU A 152 -12.78 0.88 -8.19
CA GLU A 152 -11.97 0.30 -9.27
C GLU A 152 -11.73 1.29 -10.40
N VAL A 153 -12.78 1.97 -10.88
CA VAL A 153 -12.69 2.94 -11.99
C VAL A 153 -11.73 4.09 -11.68
N LEU A 154 -11.83 4.70 -10.50
CA LEU A 154 -10.90 5.78 -10.12
C LEU A 154 -9.46 5.26 -9.96
N GLY A 155 -9.30 4.03 -9.48
CA GLY A 155 -8.00 3.37 -9.43
C GLY A 155 -7.40 3.13 -10.82
N GLU A 156 -8.22 2.72 -11.80
CA GLU A 156 -7.82 2.55 -13.21
C GLU A 156 -7.38 3.88 -13.84
N TYR A 157 -8.08 4.98 -13.56
CA TYR A 157 -7.74 6.31 -14.08
C TYR A 157 -6.36 6.82 -13.63
N ASN A 158 -5.97 6.58 -12.38
CA ASN A 158 -4.63 6.93 -11.88
C ASN A 158 -3.51 6.01 -12.42
N GLY A 159 -3.88 4.84 -12.94
CA GLY A 159 -2.99 3.90 -13.60
C GLY A 159 -2.08 3.12 -12.65
N PHE A 160 -0.98 2.58 -13.20
CA PHE A 160 -0.07 1.70 -12.47
C PHE A 160 0.58 2.39 -11.25
N GLY A 161 0.71 1.63 -10.17
CA GLY A 161 1.32 2.07 -8.91
C GLY A 161 0.40 2.87 -7.98
N PHE A 162 -0.84 3.16 -8.36
CA PHE A 162 -1.79 3.87 -7.51
C PHE A 162 -2.33 2.99 -6.37
N PHE A 163 -2.46 3.58 -5.17
CA PHE A 163 -3.11 2.97 -4.00
C PHE A 163 -4.06 3.98 -3.31
N PRO A 164 -5.28 3.57 -2.91
CA PRO A 164 -5.82 2.21 -2.93
C PRO A 164 -6.53 1.88 -4.25
N THR A 165 -6.42 0.63 -4.69
CA THR A 165 -7.25 0.05 -5.77
C THR A 165 -7.69 -1.36 -5.38
N LEU A 166 -8.75 -1.92 -5.99
CA LEU A 166 -9.12 -3.32 -5.81
C LEU A 166 -8.22 -4.27 -6.62
N GLY A 167 -7.64 -3.79 -7.73
CA GLY A 167 -6.87 -4.61 -8.66
C GLY A 167 -5.51 -5.09 -8.13
N LYS A 168 -4.74 -5.73 -9.01
CA LYS A 168 -3.45 -6.38 -8.72
C LYS A 168 -2.39 -5.50 -8.03
N ASN A 169 -2.54 -4.17 -8.10
CA ASN A 169 -1.60 -3.20 -7.52
C ASN A 169 -2.09 -2.58 -6.21
N GLY A 170 -3.23 -3.02 -5.67
CA GLY A 170 -3.84 -2.45 -4.47
C GLY A 170 -4.16 -3.49 -3.42
N LEU A 171 -5.41 -3.54 -2.96
CA LEU A 171 -5.87 -4.51 -1.98
C LEU A 171 -5.74 -5.95 -2.49
N ASN A 172 -5.75 -6.18 -3.81
CA ASN A 172 -5.53 -7.48 -4.45
C ASN A 172 -6.33 -8.62 -3.81
N LEU A 173 -7.57 -8.34 -3.44
CA LEU A 173 -8.40 -9.27 -2.70
C LEU A 173 -8.69 -10.52 -3.56
N PRO A 174 -8.57 -11.75 -3.03
CA PRO A 174 -8.85 -12.96 -3.77
C PRO A 174 -10.24 -12.88 -4.41
N GLN A 175 -10.31 -13.26 -5.69
CA GLN A 175 -11.58 -13.28 -6.40
C GLN A 175 -12.62 -14.06 -5.59
N GLN A 176 -12.25 -15.17 -4.94
CA GLN A 176 -13.13 -16.03 -4.14
C GLN A 176 -13.84 -15.31 -2.99
N ILE A 177 -13.26 -14.25 -2.42
CA ILE A 177 -13.93 -13.48 -1.35
C ILE A 177 -15.01 -12.57 -1.94
N PHE A 178 -14.79 -12.09 -3.18
CA PHE A 178 -15.60 -11.08 -3.86
C PHE A 178 -16.26 -11.60 -5.15
N GLU A 179 -16.25 -12.92 -5.38
CA GLU A 179 -16.57 -13.55 -6.68
C GLU A 179 -18.03 -13.29 -7.07
N ASN A 180 -18.87 -13.16 -6.04
CA ASN A 180 -20.28 -12.82 -6.17
C ASN A 180 -20.56 -11.32 -6.06
N PHE A 181 -19.55 -10.47 -5.88
CA PHE A 181 -19.73 -9.05 -5.55
C PHE A 181 -19.69 -8.23 -6.84
N THR A 182 -20.70 -8.39 -7.69
CA THR A 182 -20.78 -7.68 -8.98
C THR A 182 -21.09 -6.19 -8.81
N ASP A 183 -21.62 -5.80 -7.64
CA ASP A 183 -21.96 -4.42 -7.29
C ASP A 183 -21.28 -3.98 -5.99
N PHE A 184 -19.95 -3.89 -5.98
CA PHE A 184 -19.21 -3.41 -4.80
C PHE A 184 -19.36 -1.88 -4.66
N LYS A 185 -20.16 -1.45 -3.68
CA LYS A 185 -20.36 -0.03 -3.33
C LYS A 185 -19.91 0.25 -1.91
N VAL A 186 -19.12 1.28 -1.70
CA VAL A 186 -18.77 1.78 -0.36
C VAL A 186 -19.87 2.73 0.10
N GLU A 187 -20.67 2.34 1.10
CA GLU A 187 -21.70 3.22 1.67
C GLU A 187 -21.09 4.19 2.70
N SER A 188 -20.18 3.66 3.52
CA SER A 188 -19.42 4.48 4.46
C SER A 188 -18.10 3.80 4.81
N TYR A 189 -17.16 4.56 5.35
CA TYR A 189 -15.89 4.04 5.81
C TYR A 189 -15.44 4.74 7.10
N GLN A 190 -14.56 4.08 7.83
CA GLN A 190 -13.81 4.65 8.95
C GLN A 190 -12.37 4.14 8.89
N ILE A 191 -11.41 5.05 9.06
CA ILE A 191 -9.99 4.71 9.22
C ILE A 191 -9.67 4.85 10.71
N ASN A 192 -9.53 3.73 11.41
CA ASN A 192 -9.28 3.68 12.85
C ASN A 192 -7.78 3.62 13.12
N ASP A 193 -7.26 4.40 14.07
CA ASP A 193 -5.88 4.28 14.56
C ASP A 193 -4.78 4.14 13.47
N PHE A 194 -4.89 4.93 12.39
CA PHE A 194 -3.87 4.96 11.33
C PHE A 194 -2.49 5.22 11.93
N LYS A 195 -1.51 4.39 11.57
CA LYS A 195 -0.18 4.45 12.15
C LYS A 195 0.93 4.28 11.12
N VAL A 196 1.92 5.14 11.21
CA VAL A 196 3.24 4.95 10.59
C VAL A 196 4.24 4.66 11.69
N SER A 197 5.04 3.62 11.53
CA SER A 197 6.08 3.20 12.48
C SER A 197 7.38 2.92 11.76
N LEU A 198 8.50 3.14 12.46
CA LEU A 198 9.79 2.58 12.07
C LEU A 198 10.00 1.28 12.86
N VAL A 199 10.10 0.15 12.16
CA VAL A 199 10.26 -1.16 12.79
C VAL A 199 11.72 -1.58 12.67
N GLY A 200 12.36 -1.85 13.82
CA GLY A 200 13.71 -2.39 13.90
C GLY A 200 13.68 -3.89 14.18
N GLU A 201 14.25 -4.71 13.30
CA GLU A 201 14.41 -6.15 13.47
C GLU A 201 15.91 -6.51 13.47
N ARG A 202 16.31 -7.47 14.32
CA ARG A 202 17.68 -7.98 14.30
C ARG A 202 17.92 -8.76 13.01
N ASP A 203 19.04 -8.50 12.36
CA ASP A 203 19.45 -9.22 11.15
C ASP A 203 19.78 -10.66 11.51
N ILE A 204 19.06 -11.61 10.89
CA ILE A 204 19.23 -13.05 11.12
C ILE A 204 20.63 -13.54 10.69
N ILE A 205 21.29 -12.83 9.77
CA ILE A 205 22.60 -13.20 9.21
C ILE A 205 23.74 -12.51 9.96
N LYS A 206 23.52 -11.28 10.43
CA LYS A 206 24.53 -10.46 11.13
C LYS A 206 24.00 -10.08 12.51
N ASN A 207 24.37 -10.86 13.53
CA ASN A 207 23.85 -10.74 14.90
C ASN A 207 23.85 -9.33 15.50
N ASP A 208 24.77 -8.44 15.08
CA ASP A 208 24.91 -7.07 15.59
C ASP A 208 24.27 -6.00 14.72
N LYS A 209 23.63 -6.39 13.61
CA LYS A 209 23.03 -5.45 12.67
C LYS A 209 21.53 -5.37 12.87
N VAL A 210 21.01 -4.16 13.10
CA VAL A 210 19.57 -3.90 13.09
C VAL A 210 19.17 -3.43 11.70
N ARG A 211 18.08 -4.00 11.17
CA ARG A 211 17.44 -3.58 9.93
C ARG A 211 16.17 -2.82 10.26
N PHE A 212 15.94 -1.73 9.56
CA PHE A 212 14.80 -0.86 9.70
C PHE A 212 13.92 -0.94 8.47
N SER A 213 12.61 -0.92 8.67
CA SER A 213 11.63 -0.68 7.60
C SER A 213 10.54 0.24 8.11
N TYR A 214 9.95 1.02 7.21
CA TYR A 214 8.74 1.76 7.53
C TYR A 214 7.54 0.81 7.41
N ALA A 215 6.70 0.81 8.43
CA ALA A 215 5.43 0.10 8.44
C ALA A 215 4.29 1.10 8.50
N VAL A 216 3.35 0.99 7.56
CA VAL A 216 2.10 1.76 7.52
C VAL A 216 0.96 0.78 7.80
N GLN A 217 0.22 1.01 8.86
CA GLN A 217 -0.94 0.23 9.23
C GLN A 217 -2.20 1.05 8.98
N ILE A 218 -3.10 0.49 8.19
CA ILE A 218 -4.36 1.11 7.77
C ILE A 218 -5.52 0.21 8.21
N PRO A 219 -6.05 0.38 9.43
CA PRO A 219 -7.29 -0.26 9.86
C PRO A 219 -8.48 0.45 9.21
N LEU A 220 -9.13 -0.24 8.28
CA LEU A 220 -10.23 0.27 7.48
C LEU A 220 -11.49 -0.53 7.80
N ASN A 221 -12.51 0.15 8.31
CA ASN A 221 -13.86 -0.39 8.44
C ASN A 221 -14.71 0.12 7.28
N LEU A 222 -15.24 -0.79 6.47
CA LEU A 222 -16.10 -0.47 5.33
C LEU A 222 -17.50 -1.01 5.60
N GLU A 223 -18.51 -0.17 5.47
CA GLU A 223 -19.88 -0.62 5.25
C GLU A 223 -20.12 -0.59 3.75
N LEU A 224 -20.41 -1.75 3.19
CA LEU A 224 -20.60 -1.94 1.76
C LEU A 224 -22.05 -2.29 1.46
N LEU A 225 -22.50 -1.93 0.28
CA LEU A 225 -23.65 -2.54 -0.37
C LEU A 225 -23.12 -3.47 -1.46
N VAL A 226 -23.50 -4.74 -1.41
CA VAL A 226 -23.12 -5.77 -2.39
C VAL A 226 -24.38 -6.48 -2.83
N ASN A 227 -24.75 -6.41 -4.10
CA ASN A 227 -26.00 -6.99 -4.62
C ASN A 227 -27.23 -6.59 -3.77
N ASN A 228 -27.31 -5.34 -3.35
CA ASN A 228 -28.31 -4.79 -2.42
C ASN A 228 -28.32 -5.39 -0.99
N GLN A 229 -27.30 -6.15 -0.62
CA GLN A 229 -27.09 -6.63 0.75
C GLN A 229 -26.02 -5.81 1.46
N LYS A 230 -26.25 -5.51 2.75
CA LYS A 230 -25.24 -4.84 3.57
C LYS A 230 -24.13 -5.83 3.93
N VAL A 231 -22.89 -5.40 3.73
CA VAL A 231 -21.69 -6.14 4.10
C VAL A 231 -20.81 -5.26 4.97
N THR A 232 -20.57 -5.69 6.21
CA THR A 232 -19.57 -5.05 7.08
C THR A 232 -18.22 -5.71 6.84
N PHE A 233 -17.25 -4.94 6.35
CA PHE A 233 -15.91 -5.40 6.03
C PHE A 233 -14.85 -4.59 6.76
N ASN A 234 -14.37 -5.12 7.88
CA ASN A 234 -13.29 -4.56 8.68
C ASN A 234 -11.98 -5.27 8.35
N ILE A 235 -11.05 -4.53 7.79
CA ILE A 235 -9.70 -4.99 7.43
C ILE A 235 -8.62 -4.14 8.06
N THR A 236 -7.43 -4.73 8.17
CA THR A 236 -6.19 -4.00 8.39
C THR A 236 -5.28 -4.28 7.21
N VAL A 237 -4.88 -3.22 6.51
CA VAL A 237 -3.84 -3.27 5.48
C VAL A 237 -2.52 -2.85 6.12
N ASP A 238 -1.58 -3.78 6.20
CA ASP A 238 -0.22 -3.53 6.66
C ASP A 238 0.69 -3.42 5.43
N LEU A 239 1.32 -2.26 5.22
CA LEU A 239 2.33 -2.03 4.19
C LEU A 239 3.69 -1.89 4.85
N ARG A 240 4.71 -2.59 4.34
CA ARG A 240 6.10 -2.46 4.82
C ARG A 240 7.06 -2.15 3.68
N THR A 241 7.95 -1.19 3.84
CA THR A 241 9.00 -0.92 2.84
C THR A 241 10.06 -2.02 2.85
N ASN A 242 10.95 -1.98 1.85
CA ASN A 242 12.23 -2.66 1.94
C ASN A 242 13.01 -2.24 3.21
N ASN A 243 13.85 -3.18 3.67
CA ASN A 243 14.70 -2.99 4.83
C ASN A 243 15.96 -2.18 4.46
N PHE A 244 16.31 -1.20 5.27
CA PHE A 244 17.58 -0.49 5.25
C PHE A 244 18.31 -0.63 6.58
N SER A 245 19.57 -0.24 6.63
CA SER A 245 20.40 -0.41 7.85
C SER A 245 21.54 0.59 7.95
N THR A 246 21.92 1.19 6.83
CA THR A 246 22.90 2.27 6.73
C THR A 246 22.30 3.40 5.90
N GLN A 247 22.89 4.60 5.96
CA GLN A 247 22.47 5.73 5.14
C GLN A 247 22.59 5.41 3.65
N GLU A 248 23.62 4.67 3.25
CA GLU A 248 23.82 4.17 1.89
C GLU A 248 22.62 3.32 1.43
N THR A 249 22.26 2.26 2.17
CA THR A 249 21.10 1.42 1.80
C THR A 249 19.76 2.17 1.86
N PHE A 250 19.67 3.20 2.69
CA PHE A 250 18.49 4.07 2.72
C PHE A 250 18.43 4.93 1.45
N ASN A 251 19.54 5.58 1.08
CA ASN A 251 19.62 6.37 -0.15
C ASN A 251 19.35 5.52 -1.38
N ASP A 252 19.87 4.29 -1.43
CA ASP A 252 19.61 3.34 -2.52
C ASP A 252 18.12 2.99 -2.69
N LEU A 253 17.36 2.97 -1.60
CA LEU A 253 15.94 2.61 -1.63
C LEU A 253 15.01 3.79 -1.87
N PHE A 254 15.32 4.95 -1.30
CA PHE A 254 14.38 6.07 -1.25
C PHE A 254 14.82 7.29 -2.07
N ASN A 255 16.11 7.42 -2.39
CA ASN A 255 16.68 8.56 -3.11
C ASN A 255 17.30 8.19 -4.47
N ASN A 256 17.64 6.92 -4.70
CA ASN A 256 18.29 6.48 -5.92
C ASN A 256 17.26 6.28 -7.04
N GLY A 257 17.43 7.01 -8.13
CA GLY A 257 16.60 6.89 -9.34
C GLY A 257 15.88 8.18 -9.72
N THR A 258 15.14 8.10 -10.82
CA THR A 258 14.45 9.25 -11.45
C THR A 258 13.12 9.63 -10.80
N ALA A 259 12.68 8.89 -9.77
CA ALA A 259 11.40 9.12 -9.10
C ALA A 259 11.50 8.74 -7.60
N PRO A 260 11.84 9.69 -6.71
CA PRO A 260 12.03 9.43 -5.27
C PRO A 260 10.72 9.08 -4.53
N THR A 261 9.62 8.88 -5.26
CA THR A 261 8.29 8.53 -4.74
C THR A 261 7.81 7.15 -5.19
N ASN A 262 8.61 6.42 -5.99
CA ASN A 262 8.26 5.08 -6.48
C ASN A 262 8.92 4.02 -5.61
N TRP A 263 8.19 3.48 -4.63
CA TRP A 263 8.76 2.55 -3.66
C TRP A 263 8.08 1.20 -3.67
N GLN A 264 8.87 0.16 -3.38
CA GLN A 264 8.33 -1.16 -3.16
C GLN A 264 7.83 -1.32 -1.72
N PHE A 265 6.59 -1.78 -1.61
CA PHE A 265 5.94 -2.17 -0.37
C PHE A 265 5.59 -3.65 -0.40
N PHE A 266 5.68 -4.28 0.76
CA PHE A 266 5.12 -5.58 1.01
C PHE A 266 3.80 -5.41 1.74
N SER A 267 2.71 -5.82 1.10
CA SER A 267 1.37 -5.70 1.66
C SER A 267 0.91 -7.01 2.30
N ARG A 268 0.29 -6.89 3.46
CA ARG A 268 -0.50 -7.96 4.09
C ARG A 268 -1.87 -7.41 4.45
N ILE A 269 -2.92 -8.18 4.17
CA ILE A 269 -4.28 -7.85 4.59
C ILE A 269 -4.73 -8.84 5.65
N LYS A 270 -5.26 -8.31 6.75
CA LYS A 270 -5.92 -9.09 7.79
C LYS A 270 -7.38 -8.69 7.84
N VAL A 271 -8.29 -9.66 7.82
CA VAL A 271 -9.72 -9.41 7.96
C VAL A 271 -10.08 -9.56 9.43
N ASN A 272 -10.46 -8.46 10.07
CA ASN A 272 -10.88 -8.49 11.47
C ASN A 272 -12.35 -8.87 11.60
N LYS A 273 -13.16 -8.50 10.61
CA LYS A 273 -14.59 -8.88 10.53
C LYS A 273 -15.06 -8.83 9.09
N LEU A 274 -15.71 -9.89 8.61
CA LEU A 274 -16.46 -9.90 7.36
C LEU A 274 -17.82 -10.54 7.62
N HIS A 275 -18.88 -9.73 7.57
CA HIS A 275 -20.25 -10.18 7.80
C HIS A 275 -21.12 -9.82 6.60
N TYR A 276 -21.74 -10.82 5.98
CA TYR A 276 -22.76 -10.66 4.93
C TYR A 276 -23.89 -11.67 5.17
N ASP A 277 -25.13 -11.29 4.89
CA ASP A 277 -26.31 -12.18 4.99
C ASP A 277 -26.35 -13.04 6.27
N GLN A 278 -26.19 -12.40 7.44
CA GLN A 278 -26.16 -13.06 8.77
C GLN A 278 -25.01 -14.08 8.97
N THR A 279 -24.07 -14.17 8.03
CA THR A 279 -22.97 -15.12 8.01
C THR A 279 -21.64 -14.43 8.28
N ASP A 280 -20.93 -14.87 9.32
CA ASP A 280 -19.55 -14.46 9.58
C ASP A 280 -18.58 -15.26 8.70
N ALA A 281 -18.00 -14.60 7.70
CA ALA A 281 -17.03 -15.17 6.77
C ALA A 281 -15.58 -14.78 7.10
N THR A 282 -15.32 -14.21 8.29
CA THR A 282 -14.00 -13.71 8.70
C THR A 282 -12.91 -14.77 8.64
N HIS A 283 -13.19 -15.98 9.13
CA HIS A 283 -12.20 -17.06 9.11
C HIS A 283 -11.86 -17.48 7.68
N LEU A 284 -12.87 -17.66 6.83
CA LEU A 284 -12.68 -18.02 5.42
C LEU A 284 -11.86 -16.97 4.68
N ALA A 285 -12.19 -15.69 4.87
CA ALA A 285 -11.47 -14.58 4.25
C ALA A 285 -10.00 -14.56 4.68
N ASN A 286 -9.70 -14.74 5.97
CA ASN A 286 -8.32 -14.81 6.44
C ASN A 286 -7.58 -16.05 5.91
N THR A 287 -8.22 -17.21 5.82
CA THR A 287 -7.61 -18.41 5.21
C THR A 287 -7.22 -18.15 3.76
N LEU A 288 -8.08 -17.50 2.98
CA LEU A 288 -7.79 -17.16 1.58
C LEU A 288 -6.70 -16.08 1.44
N LEU A 289 -6.54 -15.21 2.43
CA LEU A 289 -5.53 -14.15 2.44
C LEU A 289 -4.19 -14.56 3.08
N GLN A 290 -4.13 -15.68 3.81
CA GLN A 290 -2.90 -16.13 4.46
C GLN A 290 -1.74 -16.34 3.47
N ASP A 291 -2.06 -16.77 2.25
CA ASP A 291 -1.09 -17.02 1.20
C ASP A 291 -0.73 -15.76 0.38
N GLN A 292 -1.38 -14.62 0.65
CA GLN A 292 -1.14 -13.38 -0.07
C GLN A 292 -0.08 -12.52 0.61
N PHE A 293 1.15 -12.67 0.14
CA PHE A 293 2.20 -11.67 0.33
C PHE A 293 2.46 -10.98 -1.01
N ASN A 294 1.96 -9.75 -1.18
CA ASN A 294 2.15 -9.01 -2.43
C ASN A 294 3.29 -8.01 -2.29
N ALA A 295 4.21 -8.03 -3.26
CA ALA A 295 5.12 -6.92 -3.48
C ALA A 295 4.44 -5.91 -4.41
N LEU A 296 4.16 -4.72 -3.90
CA LEU A 296 3.52 -3.61 -4.60
C LEU A 296 4.57 -2.56 -4.92
N ASN A 297 4.73 -2.20 -6.19
CA ASN A 297 5.51 -1.02 -6.57
C ASN A 297 4.54 0.17 -6.63
N LEU A 298 4.56 1.00 -5.60
CA LEU A 298 3.62 2.10 -5.44
C LEU A 298 4.24 3.42 -5.88
N ASP A 299 3.45 4.22 -6.59
CA ASP A 299 3.74 5.61 -6.92
C ASP A 299 3.05 6.51 -5.89
N LEU A 300 3.85 6.98 -4.94
CA LEU A 300 3.38 7.84 -3.85
C LEU A 300 3.11 9.27 -4.30
N GLN A 301 3.58 9.67 -5.48
CA GLN A 301 3.16 10.94 -6.08
C GLN A 301 1.66 10.91 -6.31
N LYS A 302 1.18 9.85 -6.98
CA LYS A 302 -0.23 9.66 -7.33
C LYS A 302 -1.09 9.25 -6.14
N SER A 303 -0.51 8.53 -5.18
CA SER A 303 -1.26 7.94 -4.05
C SER A 303 -1.35 8.85 -2.83
N ILE A 304 -0.45 9.86 -2.71
CA ILE A 304 -0.37 10.73 -1.54
C ILE A 304 -0.15 12.18 -1.94
N TYR A 305 0.93 12.47 -2.66
CA TYR A 305 1.50 13.82 -2.71
C TYR A 305 0.70 14.79 -3.58
N ASP A 306 0.19 14.29 -4.71
CA ASP A 306 -0.49 15.02 -5.78
C ASP A 306 -1.66 14.19 -6.31
N LEU A 307 -2.50 13.76 -5.37
CA LEU A 307 -3.72 13.02 -5.66
C LEU A 307 -4.73 13.92 -6.39
N ASN A 308 -4.74 13.84 -7.73
CA ASN A 308 -5.55 14.70 -8.59
C ASN A 308 -7.03 14.27 -8.63
N LEU A 309 -7.74 14.34 -7.51
CA LEU A 309 -9.14 13.88 -7.41
C LEU A 309 -10.11 14.62 -8.33
N ASP A 310 -9.81 15.88 -8.67
CA ASP A 310 -10.71 16.72 -9.47
C ASP A 310 -10.73 16.27 -10.94
N ASP A 311 -9.57 15.96 -11.51
CA ASP A 311 -9.48 15.37 -12.86
C ASP A 311 -10.17 13.99 -12.93
N LEU A 312 -10.00 13.17 -11.89
CA LEU A 312 -10.64 11.85 -11.82
C LEU A 312 -12.17 11.96 -11.72
N GLU A 313 -12.68 12.94 -10.96
CA GLU A 313 -14.11 13.23 -10.89
C GLU A 313 -14.66 13.74 -12.21
N GLU A 314 -13.98 14.70 -12.86
CA GLU A 314 -14.40 15.24 -14.15
C GLU A 314 -14.49 14.12 -15.20
N ARG A 315 -13.47 13.26 -15.24
CA ARG A 315 -13.45 12.11 -16.14
C ARG A 315 -14.55 11.10 -15.84
N PHE A 316 -14.81 10.80 -14.57
CA PHE A 316 -15.92 9.90 -14.19
C PHE A 316 -17.28 10.50 -14.57
N GLU A 317 -17.44 11.81 -14.39
CA GLU A 317 -18.66 12.53 -14.75
C GLU A 317 -18.97 12.42 -16.25
N GLU A 318 -17.95 12.65 -17.09
CA GLU A 318 -18.03 12.55 -18.55
C GLU A 318 -18.25 11.12 -19.05
N GLU A 319 -17.51 10.13 -18.52
CA GLU A 319 -17.53 8.77 -19.04
C GLU A 319 -18.68 7.90 -18.50
N TYR A 320 -19.17 8.18 -17.29
CA TYR A 320 -20.18 7.36 -16.60
C TYR A 320 -21.42 8.14 -16.18
N ALA A 321 -21.28 9.20 -15.38
CA ALA A 321 -22.43 9.82 -14.72
C ALA A 321 -23.40 10.52 -15.70
N LYS A 322 -22.88 11.40 -16.58
CA LYS A 322 -23.70 12.10 -17.58
C LYS A 322 -24.35 11.13 -18.57
N PRO A 323 -23.63 10.20 -19.23
CA PRO A 323 -24.25 9.25 -20.14
C PRO A 323 -25.32 8.38 -19.46
N LEU A 324 -25.10 7.96 -18.21
CA LEU A 324 -26.08 7.18 -17.47
C LEU A 324 -27.34 8.00 -17.21
N ARG A 325 -27.19 9.26 -16.76
CA ARG A 325 -28.32 10.16 -16.50
C ARG A 325 -29.16 10.42 -17.76
N GLU A 326 -28.51 10.67 -18.89
CA GLU A 326 -29.17 10.84 -20.19
C GLU A 326 -29.93 9.59 -20.58
N LYS A 327 -29.28 8.42 -20.47
CA LYS A 327 -29.91 7.12 -20.74
C LYS A 327 -31.15 6.89 -19.88
N ARG A 328 -31.08 7.12 -18.56
CA ARG A 328 -32.23 6.93 -17.66
C ARG A 328 -33.37 7.91 -17.96
N THR A 329 -33.04 9.15 -18.35
CA THR A 329 -34.05 10.15 -18.75
C THR A 329 -34.77 9.72 -20.02
N GLN A 330 -34.04 9.22 -21.02
CA GLN A 330 -34.63 8.72 -22.27
C GLN A 330 -35.49 7.48 -22.03
N GLN A 331 -35.02 6.51 -21.25
CA GLN A 331 -35.77 5.30 -20.89
C GLN A 331 -37.08 5.63 -20.15
N LYS A 332 -37.03 6.61 -19.23
CA LYS A 332 -38.24 7.08 -18.54
C LYS A 332 -39.29 7.61 -19.53
N LYS A 333 -38.84 8.45 -20.46
CA LYS A 333 -39.71 9.08 -21.46
C LYS A 333 -40.33 8.02 -22.38
N GLU A 334 -39.54 7.06 -22.85
CA GLU A 334 -40.03 5.95 -23.68
C GLU A 334 -41.08 5.12 -22.92
N TRP A 335 -40.85 4.83 -21.64
CA TRP A 335 -41.80 4.09 -20.80
C TRP A 335 -43.10 4.86 -20.50
N GLU A 336 -43.05 6.20 -20.44
CA GLU A 336 -44.24 7.05 -20.26
C GLU A 336 -45.04 7.27 -21.57
N GLU A 337 -44.45 7.00 -22.74
CA GLU A 337 -45.10 7.09 -24.05
C GLU A 337 -45.77 5.78 -24.50
N GLU A 338 -45.45 4.65 -23.86
CA GLU A 338 -46.11 3.34 -23.99
C GLU A 338 -47.37 3.24 -23.10
#